data_AF-A0A3M2G146-F1
#
_entry.id   AF-A0A3M2G146-F1
#
_cell.length_a   1.000
_cell.length_b   1.000
_cell.length_c   1.000
_cell.angle_alpha   90.00
_cell.angle_beta   90.00
_cell.angle_gamma   90.00
#
_symmetry.space_group_name_H-M   'P 1'
#
loop_
_entity.id
_entity.type
_entity.pdbx_description
1 polymer ?
#
loop_
_entity_poly.entity_id
_entity_poly.type
_entity_poly.pdbx_seq_one_letter_code
_entity_poly.pdbx_strand_id
1 'polypeptide(L)'
;MPCLTFIPPSPQRVNHMIPTWQNSLHSDGTSLFLSPNYPQLGEDVTVKLRVFKTNPIWRIWVRTIPDGEPLFYDMTCLATDAIFEWWQTEIRLDAPLVNYRFLLEDDQHQRWHYNQAGCWAHEPPDDADFKIIAGYHPPAWLHDRIFYQIFPDRFCDGDPAKNVREGEYTYLGYTTSTRNWGDPPPKWATHGNLDFFGGDLAGIQQQICYLQELGVNALYLNPIFEARSNHKYDPVDYFKIDAHFGTNAGFARLIYRYSLPEGFV
;
A
#
# COMPACT_ATOMS: atom_id res chain seq x y z
N MET A 1 -60.92 27.08 -22.95
CA MET A 1 -59.82 26.60 -22.09
C MET A 1 -58.61 26.36 -22.97
N PRO A 2 -57.58 27.23 -22.95
CA PRO A 2 -56.39 27.04 -23.77
C PRO A 2 -55.38 26.15 -23.05
N CYS A 3 -54.73 25.30 -23.85
CA CYS A 3 -53.76 24.28 -23.49
C CYS A 3 -52.48 24.91 -22.90
N LEU A 4 -52.10 24.52 -21.68
CA LEU A 4 -50.83 24.89 -21.06
C LEU A 4 -49.70 24.08 -21.71
N THR A 5 -48.86 24.75 -22.50
CA THR A 5 -47.60 24.20 -23.01
C THR A 5 -46.57 24.11 -21.90
N PHE A 6 -46.13 22.89 -21.61
CA PHE A 6 -45.02 22.62 -20.70
C PHE A 6 -43.72 23.00 -21.40
N ILE A 7 -43.05 24.05 -20.93
CA ILE A 7 -41.69 24.40 -21.37
C ILE A 7 -40.72 23.66 -20.45
N PRO A 8 -39.90 22.71 -20.95
CA PRO A 8 -38.90 22.06 -20.12
C PRO A 8 -37.83 23.08 -19.70
N PRO A 9 -37.25 22.95 -18.48
CA PRO A 9 -36.20 23.85 -18.03
C PRO A 9 -34.99 23.73 -18.96
N SER A 10 -34.34 24.86 -19.25
CA SER A 10 -33.10 24.90 -20.04
C SER A 10 -32.04 23.99 -19.40
N PRO A 11 -31.21 23.27 -20.19
CA PRO A 11 -30.12 22.50 -19.64
C PRO A 11 -29.21 23.42 -18.83
N GLN A 12 -29.04 23.12 -17.55
CA GLN A 12 -28.13 23.81 -16.65
C GLN A 12 -26.74 23.83 -17.30
N ARG A 13 -26.17 25.03 -17.47
CA ARG A 13 -24.77 25.18 -17.87
C ARG A 13 -23.93 24.39 -16.86
N VAL A 14 -23.27 23.34 -17.34
CA VAL A 14 -22.17 22.71 -16.60
C VAL A 14 -21.10 23.79 -16.46
N ASN A 15 -21.04 24.41 -15.27
CA ASN A 15 -19.99 25.34 -14.91
C ASN A 15 -18.67 24.57 -14.97
N HIS A 16 -17.96 24.68 -16.09
CA HIS A 16 -16.55 24.32 -16.14
C HIS A 16 -15.83 25.39 -15.31
N MET A 17 -15.85 25.24 -13.99
CA MET A 17 -15.01 26.06 -13.12
C MET A 17 -13.58 25.83 -13.57
N ILE A 18 -12.93 26.89 -14.04
CA ILE A 18 -11.49 26.89 -14.25
C ILE A 18 -10.88 26.42 -12.92
N PRO A 19 -10.01 25.40 -12.91
CA PRO A 19 -9.38 24.96 -11.67
C PRO A 19 -8.70 26.16 -11.02
N THR A 20 -9.07 26.45 -9.78
CA THR A 20 -8.40 27.52 -9.03
C THR A 20 -6.93 27.10 -8.83
N TRP A 21 -6.01 28.07 -8.75
CA TRP A 21 -4.58 27.77 -8.67
C TRP A 21 -4.23 26.87 -7.47
N GLN A 22 -5.04 26.86 -6.41
CA GLN A 22 -4.86 25.96 -5.27
C GLN A 22 -4.91 24.48 -5.66
N ASN A 23 -5.70 24.11 -6.68
CA ASN A 23 -5.79 22.73 -7.18
C ASN A 23 -4.54 22.31 -7.98
N SER A 24 -3.63 23.24 -8.28
CA SER A 24 -2.37 22.96 -8.97
C SER A 24 -1.21 22.72 -8.03
N LEU A 25 -1.37 23.04 -6.73
CA LEU A 25 -0.37 22.77 -5.71
C LEU A 25 -0.16 21.27 -5.58
N HIS A 26 1.08 20.83 -5.75
CA HIS A 26 1.42 19.43 -5.58
C HIS A 26 2.85 19.25 -5.07
N SER A 27 2.96 18.43 -4.04
CA SER A 27 4.20 17.85 -3.52
C SER A 27 3.86 16.49 -2.91
N ASP A 28 4.77 15.53 -2.97
CA ASP A 28 4.62 14.21 -2.36
C ASP A 28 5.99 13.60 -2.01
N GLY A 29 6.01 12.36 -1.52
CA GLY A 29 7.23 11.66 -1.14
C GLY A 29 7.97 10.94 -2.29
N THR A 30 7.59 11.17 -3.55
CA THR A 30 8.26 10.55 -4.70
C THR A 30 9.58 11.26 -5.02
N SER A 31 10.45 10.60 -5.78
CA SER A 31 11.76 11.17 -6.21
C SER A 31 11.63 12.43 -7.07
N LEU A 32 10.44 12.72 -7.59
CA LEU A 32 10.16 13.94 -8.32
C LEU A 32 10.11 15.16 -7.38
N PHE A 33 9.62 14.98 -6.15
CA PHE A 33 9.37 16.06 -5.19
C PHE A 33 10.25 16.02 -3.94
N LEU A 34 10.87 14.88 -3.64
CA LEU A 34 11.71 14.69 -2.47
C LEU A 34 12.98 13.92 -2.86
N SER A 35 14.15 14.45 -2.54
CA SER A 35 15.42 13.81 -2.87
C SER A 35 16.50 14.08 -1.81
N PRO A 36 17.22 13.06 -1.33
CA PRO A 36 17.05 11.63 -1.63
C PRO A 36 15.78 11.05 -0.98
N ASN A 37 15.22 9.96 -1.55
CA ASN A 37 13.97 9.33 -1.05
C ASN A 37 14.15 8.61 0.30
N TYR A 38 15.39 8.22 0.63
CA TYR A 38 15.75 7.50 1.86
C TYR A 38 16.93 8.21 2.56
N PRO A 39 16.72 9.44 3.03
CA PRO A 39 17.79 10.26 3.59
C PRO A 39 18.28 9.71 4.93
N GLN A 40 19.54 9.99 5.26
CA GLN A 40 20.13 9.72 6.56
C GLN A 40 19.99 10.91 7.51
N LEU A 41 20.14 10.64 8.81
CA LEU A 41 20.14 11.70 9.82
C LEU A 41 21.32 12.65 9.55
N GLY A 42 21.05 13.95 9.57
CA GLY A 42 22.02 15.00 9.29
C GLY A 42 22.25 15.29 7.81
N GLU A 43 21.56 14.61 6.87
CA GLU A 43 21.61 14.96 5.45
C GLU A 43 20.67 16.14 5.13
N ASP A 44 21.00 16.86 4.06
CA ASP A 44 20.09 17.83 3.45
C ASP A 44 19.17 17.10 2.46
N VAL A 45 17.87 17.40 2.54
CA VAL A 45 16.84 16.85 1.65
C VAL A 45 16.23 17.97 0.84
N THR A 46 16.30 17.83 -0.49
CA THR A 46 15.59 18.71 -1.40
C THR A 46 14.10 18.37 -1.37
N VAL A 47 13.26 19.35 -1.05
CA VAL A 47 11.81 19.26 -1.24
C VAL A 47 11.38 20.22 -2.34
N LYS A 48 10.40 19.79 -3.13
CA LYS A 48 9.85 20.57 -4.24
C LYS A 48 8.35 20.73 -4.14
N LEU A 49 7.86 21.82 -4.73
CA LEU A 49 6.45 22.12 -4.90
C LEU A 49 6.24 22.56 -6.34
N ARG A 50 5.19 22.07 -7.00
CA ARG A 50 4.72 22.66 -8.25
C ARG A 50 3.43 23.43 -8.04
N VAL A 51 3.24 24.47 -8.84
CA VAL A 51 2.04 25.32 -8.89
C VAL A 51 1.85 25.82 -10.33
N PHE A 52 0.64 26.12 -10.79
CA PHE A 52 0.41 26.64 -12.15
C PHE A 52 1.21 27.92 -12.38
N LYS A 53 1.83 28.10 -13.54
CA LYS A 53 2.58 29.33 -13.85
C LYS A 53 1.75 30.63 -13.85
N THR A 54 0.42 30.52 -13.87
CA THR A 54 -0.51 31.65 -13.82
C THR A 54 -1.05 31.90 -12.41
N ASN A 55 -0.37 31.38 -11.39
CA ASN A 55 -0.74 31.53 -9.99
C ASN A 55 -0.40 32.94 -9.47
N PRO A 56 -1.05 33.41 -8.38
CA PRO A 56 -0.78 34.72 -7.78
C PRO A 56 0.35 34.69 -6.72
N ILE A 57 1.00 33.55 -6.50
CA ILE A 57 2.01 33.37 -5.45
C ILE A 57 3.33 33.96 -5.89
N TRP A 58 3.88 34.85 -5.07
CA TRP A 58 5.19 35.46 -5.32
C TRP A 58 6.26 34.96 -4.34
N ARG A 59 5.86 34.34 -3.22
CA ARG A 59 6.79 33.77 -2.25
C ARG A 59 6.30 32.43 -1.72
N ILE A 60 7.23 31.48 -1.62
CA ILE A 60 7.01 30.18 -0.99
C ILE A 60 8.18 29.91 -0.04
N TRP A 61 7.86 29.39 1.14
CA TRP A 61 8.86 28.89 2.08
C TRP A 61 8.33 27.64 2.77
N VAL A 62 9.24 26.82 3.31
CA VAL A 62 8.90 25.63 4.07
C VAL A 62 9.04 25.94 5.55
N ARG A 63 8.04 25.55 6.35
CA ARG A 63 8.13 25.53 7.81
C ARG A 63 8.43 24.11 8.27
N THR A 64 9.40 23.98 9.16
CA THR A 64 9.64 22.81 10.01
C THR A 64 9.54 23.23 11.48
N ILE A 65 9.54 22.27 12.40
CA ILE A 65 9.51 22.54 13.85
C ILE A 65 10.58 21.71 14.58
N PRO A 66 11.88 21.96 14.36
CA PRO A 66 12.92 21.34 15.18
C PRO A 66 12.77 21.80 16.65
N ASP A 67 12.85 20.85 17.58
CA ASP A 67 12.82 21.11 19.03
C ASP A 67 11.67 22.00 19.54
N GLY A 68 10.52 22.00 18.85
CA GLY A 68 9.31 22.73 19.24
C GLY A 68 9.24 24.18 18.75
N GLU A 69 10.23 24.66 18.01
CA GLU A 69 10.27 26.03 17.49
C GLU A 69 10.24 26.06 15.95
N PRO A 70 9.51 27.00 15.33
CA PRO A 70 9.41 27.05 13.88
C PRO A 70 10.72 27.49 13.24
N LEU A 71 11.18 26.72 12.26
CA LEU A 71 12.29 27.06 11.38
C LEU A 71 11.79 27.15 9.94
N PHE A 72 12.21 28.20 9.23
CA PHE A 72 11.72 28.53 7.88
C PHE A 72 12.84 28.47 6.83
N TYR A 73 12.51 27.91 5.67
CA TYR A 73 13.41 27.77 4.53
C TYR A 73 12.78 28.40 3.29
N ASP A 74 13.33 29.51 2.79
CA ASP A 74 12.82 30.16 1.57
C ASP A 74 13.03 29.23 0.35
N MET A 75 12.00 29.08 -0.46
CA MET A 75 12.09 28.33 -1.70
C MET A 75 12.50 29.21 -2.87
N THR A 76 13.19 28.62 -3.82
CA THR A 76 13.59 29.24 -5.08
C THR A 76 12.84 28.61 -6.25
N CYS A 77 12.42 29.43 -7.22
CA CYS A 77 11.85 28.91 -8.45
C CYS A 77 12.97 28.28 -9.30
N LEU A 78 12.91 26.96 -9.46
CA LEU A 78 13.88 26.15 -10.20
C LEU A 78 13.65 26.24 -11.71
N ALA A 79 12.39 26.11 -12.14
CA ALA A 79 12.03 26.02 -13.55
C ALA A 79 10.55 26.33 -13.77
N THR A 80 10.22 26.70 -15.01
CA THR A 80 8.85 26.83 -15.49
C THR A 80 8.69 25.99 -16.75
N ASP A 81 7.68 25.12 -16.78
CA ASP A 81 7.29 24.36 -17.96
C ASP A 81 6.06 24.98 -18.66
N ALA A 82 5.42 24.24 -19.56
CA ALA A 82 4.26 24.74 -20.29
C ALA A 82 3.09 25.16 -19.37
N ILE A 83 2.96 24.54 -18.20
CA ILE A 83 1.80 24.63 -17.31
C ILE A 83 2.21 25.05 -15.88
N PHE A 84 3.35 24.57 -15.36
CA PHE A 84 3.73 24.71 -13.96
C PHE A 84 5.03 25.51 -13.75
N GLU A 85 5.10 26.18 -12.62
CA GLU A 85 6.33 26.60 -11.96
C GLU A 85 6.72 25.56 -10.92
N TRP A 86 8.02 25.28 -10.84
CA TRP A 86 8.62 24.34 -9.91
C TRP A 86 9.51 25.09 -8.94
N TRP A 87 9.23 24.93 -7.66
CA TRP A 87 9.95 25.54 -6.56
C TRP A 87 10.69 24.49 -5.76
N GLN A 88 11.85 24.83 -5.21
CA GLN A 88 12.59 23.92 -4.32
C GLN A 88 13.29 24.64 -3.16
N THR A 89 13.54 23.89 -2.09
CA THR A 89 14.49 24.24 -1.03
C THR A 89 15.15 22.97 -0.48
N GLU A 90 16.25 23.13 0.22
CA GLU A 90 16.89 22.07 1.00
C GLU A 90 16.52 22.23 2.48
N ILE A 91 16.21 21.11 3.15
CA ILE A 91 15.91 21.02 4.57
C ILE A 91 16.95 20.11 5.21
N ARG A 92 17.60 20.56 6.28
CA ARG A 92 18.48 19.71 7.09
C ARG A 92 17.65 18.76 7.96
N LEU A 93 17.94 17.46 7.92
CA LEU A 93 17.30 16.49 8.80
C LEU A 93 18.02 16.36 10.15
N ASP A 94 17.68 17.24 11.09
CA ASP A 94 18.26 17.23 12.44
C ASP A 94 17.56 16.26 13.42
N ALA A 95 16.47 15.63 12.99
CA ALA A 95 15.70 14.67 13.80
C ALA A 95 15.31 13.43 12.97
N PRO A 96 15.06 12.27 13.62
CA PRO A 96 14.61 11.06 12.94
C PRO A 96 13.29 11.21 12.17
N LEU A 97 12.42 12.12 12.61
CA LEU A 97 11.18 12.47 11.95
C LEU A 97 11.10 14.00 11.85
N VAL A 98 11.07 14.52 10.62
CA VAL A 98 10.86 15.94 10.35
C VAL A 98 9.49 16.12 9.72
N ASN A 99 8.64 16.88 10.40
CA ASN A 99 7.38 17.35 9.82
C ASN A 99 7.61 18.69 9.11
N TYR A 100 6.99 18.86 7.95
CA TYR A 100 7.07 20.11 7.22
C TYR A 100 5.79 20.46 6.47
N ARG A 101 5.60 21.76 6.21
CA ARG A 101 4.53 22.28 5.34
C ARG A 101 5.03 23.43 4.50
N PHE A 102 4.39 23.65 3.37
CA PHE A 102 4.64 24.81 2.54
C PHE A 102 3.78 25.98 3.01
N LEU A 103 4.38 27.15 3.08
CA LEU A 103 3.74 28.42 3.34
C LEU A 103 3.88 29.27 2.09
N LEU A 104 2.77 29.86 1.66
CA LEU A 104 2.70 30.63 0.42
C LEU A 104 2.12 32.01 0.70
N GLU A 105 2.61 33.01 -0.01
CA GLU A 105 2.08 34.37 0.03
C GLU A 105 1.70 34.82 -1.39
N ASP A 106 0.46 35.25 -1.55
CA ASP A 106 -0.04 35.78 -2.81
C ASP A 106 0.21 37.29 -2.98
N ASP A 107 -0.07 37.80 -4.17
CA ASP A 107 0.09 39.20 -4.57
C ASP A 107 -0.78 40.19 -3.76
N GLN A 108 -1.72 39.69 -2.95
CA GLN A 108 -2.54 40.45 -2.00
C GLN A 108 -2.05 40.32 -0.56
N HIS A 109 -0.89 39.71 -0.33
CA HIS A 109 -0.33 39.41 0.99
C HIS A 109 -1.18 38.46 1.84
N GLN A 110 -2.09 37.69 1.24
CA GLN A 110 -2.78 36.61 1.92
C GLN A 110 -1.85 35.39 2.02
N ARG A 111 -1.85 34.79 3.21
CA ARG A 111 -1.04 33.60 3.51
C ARG A 111 -1.84 32.33 3.35
N TRP A 112 -1.19 31.32 2.81
CA TRP A 112 -1.74 30.00 2.58
C TRP A 112 -0.81 28.94 3.15
N HIS A 113 -1.39 27.85 3.66
CA HIS A 113 -0.68 26.70 4.19
C HIS A 113 -1.00 25.48 3.32
N TYR A 114 0.01 24.77 2.84
CA TYR A 114 -0.16 23.57 2.04
C TYR A 114 0.56 22.37 2.69
N ASN A 115 -0.23 21.35 3.03
CA ASN A 115 0.21 20.11 3.67
C ASN A 115 -0.49 18.89 3.02
N GLN A 116 -0.39 17.70 3.61
CA GLN A 116 -0.99 16.49 3.02
C GLN A 116 -2.53 16.55 2.94
N ALA A 117 -3.18 17.37 3.77
CA ALA A 117 -4.63 17.56 3.74
C ALA A 117 -5.08 18.61 2.71
N GLY A 118 -4.16 19.30 2.06
CA GLY A 118 -4.43 20.28 1.02
C GLY A 118 -4.05 21.71 1.40
N CYS A 119 -4.72 22.68 0.79
CA CYS A 119 -4.42 24.11 0.91
C CYS A 119 -5.42 24.81 1.84
N TRP A 120 -4.91 25.63 2.77
CA TRP A 120 -5.66 26.29 3.82
C TRP A 120 -5.36 27.79 3.85
N ALA A 121 -6.39 28.61 4.01
CA ALA A 121 -6.27 30.06 4.20
C ALA A 121 -6.02 30.48 5.66
N HIS A 122 -5.86 29.51 6.56
CA HIS A 122 -5.54 29.67 7.98
C HIS A 122 -4.54 28.59 8.38
N GLU A 123 -3.93 28.72 9.55
CA GLU A 123 -2.98 27.72 10.04
C GLU A 123 -3.72 26.41 10.42
N PRO A 124 -3.42 25.29 9.75
CA PRO A 124 -3.98 23.99 10.11
C PRO A 124 -3.17 23.35 11.26
N PRO A 125 -3.72 22.33 11.94
CA PRO A 125 -2.95 21.49 12.86
C PRO A 125 -1.78 20.77 12.15
N ASP A 126 -0.75 20.44 12.93
CA ASP A 126 0.49 19.80 12.44
C ASP A 126 0.37 18.29 12.12
N ASP A 127 -0.79 17.68 12.38
CA ASP A 127 -1.01 16.24 12.17
C ASP A 127 -0.95 15.82 10.70
N ALA A 128 -1.34 16.72 9.79
CA ALA A 128 -1.35 16.54 8.35
C ALA A 128 -0.10 17.08 7.63
N ASP A 129 0.94 17.50 8.37
CA ASP A 129 2.20 17.92 7.76
C ASP A 129 2.87 16.77 7.00
N PHE A 130 3.59 17.11 5.93
CA PHE A 130 4.44 16.16 5.22
C PHE A 130 5.52 15.63 6.17
N LYS A 131 5.92 14.37 6.00
CA LYS A 131 6.82 13.67 6.92
C LYS A 131 8.03 13.12 6.18
N ILE A 132 9.21 13.44 6.70
CA ILE A 132 10.48 12.87 6.23
C ILE A 132 11.04 12.02 7.38
N ILE A 133 11.29 10.74 7.10
CA ILE A 133 11.85 9.79 8.07
C ILE A 133 13.30 9.54 7.70
N ALA A 134 14.22 9.88 8.60
CA ALA A 134 15.64 9.64 8.42
C ALA A 134 15.99 8.18 8.76
N GLY A 135 16.90 7.58 7.99
CA GLY A 135 17.39 6.22 8.24
C GLY A 135 16.35 5.12 7.98
N TYR A 136 15.29 5.42 7.22
CA TYR A 136 14.34 4.40 6.80
C TYR A 136 14.91 3.58 5.63
N HIS A 137 15.08 2.27 5.84
CA HIS A 137 15.61 1.34 4.85
C HIS A 137 14.54 0.30 4.49
N PRO A 138 13.68 0.54 3.49
CA PRO A 138 12.75 -0.49 3.04
C PRO A 138 13.53 -1.65 2.39
N PRO A 139 13.01 -2.89 2.46
CA PRO A 139 13.58 -3.99 1.70
C PRO A 139 13.56 -3.65 0.21
N ALA A 140 14.74 -3.55 -0.41
CA ALA A 140 14.87 -3.11 -1.80
C ALA A 140 14.07 -3.99 -2.78
N TRP A 141 13.94 -5.28 -2.45
CA TRP A 141 13.16 -6.22 -3.25
C TRP A 141 11.67 -5.94 -3.23
N LEU A 142 11.10 -5.14 -2.33
CA LEU A 142 9.64 -5.00 -2.21
C LEU A 142 9.02 -4.18 -3.35
N HIS A 143 9.77 -3.23 -3.93
CA HIS A 143 9.25 -2.22 -4.85
C HIS A 143 8.82 -2.77 -6.22
N ASP A 144 9.36 -3.91 -6.63
CA ASP A 144 9.08 -4.57 -7.90
C ASP A 144 8.27 -5.86 -7.73
N ARG A 145 7.63 -6.06 -6.57
CA ARG A 145 6.88 -7.28 -6.27
C ARG A 145 5.42 -7.22 -6.69
N ILE A 146 4.98 -8.29 -7.31
CA ILE A 146 3.59 -8.62 -7.55
C ILE A 146 3.29 -9.84 -6.66
N PHE A 147 2.61 -9.58 -5.53
CA PHE A 147 2.24 -10.62 -4.59
C PHE A 147 1.03 -11.41 -5.06
N TYR A 148 1.08 -12.73 -4.86
CA TYR A 148 -0.08 -13.61 -4.94
C TYR A 148 -0.31 -14.27 -3.59
N GLN A 149 -1.48 -14.01 -3.00
CA GLN A 149 -1.84 -14.62 -1.73
C GLN A 149 -2.45 -16.01 -1.97
N ILE A 150 -1.96 -17.01 -1.24
CA ILE A 150 -2.43 -18.39 -1.34
C ILE A 150 -2.99 -18.84 0.01
N PHE A 151 -4.24 -19.32 -0.01
CA PHE A 151 -4.82 -20.14 1.05
C PHE A 151 -4.57 -21.62 0.71
N PRO A 152 -3.61 -22.31 1.36
CA PRO A 152 -3.05 -23.56 0.84
C PRO A 152 -4.08 -24.66 0.58
N ASP A 153 -4.97 -24.95 1.54
CA ASP A 153 -6.01 -25.99 1.44
C ASP A 153 -6.96 -25.81 0.24
N ARG A 154 -7.01 -24.61 -0.37
CA ARG A 154 -7.95 -24.25 -1.45
C ARG A 154 -7.28 -23.90 -2.77
N PHE A 155 -5.96 -24.02 -2.88
CA PHE A 155 -5.26 -23.60 -4.09
C PHE A 155 -5.06 -24.71 -5.11
N CYS A 156 -4.41 -25.80 -4.72
CA CYS A 156 -4.24 -26.98 -5.56
C CYS A 156 -3.91 -28.19 -4.67
N ASP A 157 -4.64 -29.28 -4.82
CA ASP A 157 -4.29 -30.60 -4.27
C ASP A 157 -3.18 -31.21 -5.15
N GLY A 158 -1.99 -31.40 -4.58
CA GLY A 158 -0.81 -31.89 -5.30
C GLY A 158 -0.31 -33.25 -4.81
N ASP A 159 -0.67 -33.66 -3.60
CA ASP A 159 -0.40 -34.97 -3.02
C ASP A 159 -1.63 -35.48 -2.25
N PRO A 160 -2.59 -36.14 -2.94
CA PRO A 160 -3.82 -36.63 -2.30
C PRO A 160 -3.60 -37.60 -1.13
N ALA A 161 -2.39 -38.19 -1.01
CA ALA A 161 -2.04 -39.04 0.13
C ALA A 161 -1.89 -38.25 1.45
N LYS A 162 -1.81 -36.91 1.37
CA LYS A 162 -1.73 -35.99 2.51
C LYS A 162 -3.07 -35.39 2.91
N ASN A 163 -4.12 -35.63 2.14
CA ASN A 163 -5.43 -35.07 2.43
C ASN A 163 -5.94 -35.52 3.80
N VAL A 164 -6.53 -34.57 4.55
CA VAL A 164 -7.28 -34.88 5.77
C VAL A 164 -8.42 -35.83 5.41
N ARG A 165 -8.52 -36.92 6.14
CA ARG A 165 -9.58 -37.91 5.94
C ARG A 165 -10.83 -37.52 6.71
N GLU A 166 -11.97 -37.93 6.17
CA GLU A 166 -13.27 -37.83 6.83
C GLU A 166 -13.19 -38.50 8.21
N GLY A 167 -13.54 -37.79 9.27
CA GLY A 167 -13.52 -38.34 10.62
C GLY A 167 -12.15 -38.52 11.27
N GLU A 168 -11.06 -38.03 10.65
CA GLU A 168 -9.69 -38.24 11.13
C GLU A 168 -9.44 -37.71 12.54
N TYR A 169 -9.98 -36.52 12.88
CA TYR A 169 -9.91 -35.99 14.23
C TYR A 169 -11.10 -35.11 14.58
N THR A 170 -11.22 -34.81 15.88
CA THR A 170 -12.18 -33.85 16.42
C THR A 170 -11.48 -32.66 17.07
N TYR A 171 -12.08 -31.49 16.92
CA TYR A 171 -11.59 -30.25 17.52
C TYR A 171 -12.75 -29.30 17.79
N LEU A 172 -12.80 -28.75 19.01
CA LEU A 172 -13.86 -27.86 19.49
C LEU A 172 -15.29 -28.40 19.25
N GLY A 173 -15.47 -29.72 19.34
CA GLY A 173 -16.77 -30.37 19.15
C GLY A 173 -17.18 -30.62 17.69
N TYR A 174 -16.33 -30.26 16.73
CA TYR A 174 -16.49 -30.57 15.31
C TYR A 174 -15.56 -31.71 14.91
N THR A 175 -15.92 -32.41 13.84
CA THR A 175 -15.13 -33.51 13.26
C THR A 175 -14.66 -33.10 11.87
N THR A 176 -13.46 -33.53 11.47
CA THR A 176 -12.96 -33.25 10.12
C THR A 176 -13.85 -33.82 9.03
N SER A 177 -14.08 -33.01 8.00
CA SER A 177 -14.83 -33.41 6.81
C SER A 177 -14.02 -33.13 5.55
N THR A 178 -13.91 -34.14 4.69
CA THR A 178 -13.27 -34.02 3.38
C THR A 178 -14.29 -33.49 2.37
N ARG A 179 -13.88 -32.53 1.54
CA ARG A 179 -14.72 -31.88 0.54
C ARG A 179 -14.25 -32.19 -0.87
N ASN A 180 -15.18 -32.23 -1.82
CA ASN A 180 -14.83 -32.33 -3.22
C ASN A 180 -14.36 -30.96 -3.74
N TRP A 181 -13.38 -30.96 -4.63
CA TRP A 181 -12.91 -29.72 -5.26
C TRP A 181 -14.06 -29.03 -6.02
N GLY A 182 -14.23 -27.72 -5.80
CA GLY A 182 -15.30 -26.93 -6.39
C GLY A 182 -16.62 -26.89 -5.60
N ASP A 183 -16.77 -27.73 -4.56
CA ASP A 183 -17.90 -27.58 -3.63
C ASP A 183 -17.83 -26.23 -2.89
N PRO A 184 -18.97 -25.60 -2.59
CA PRO A 184 -18.98 -24.43 -1.73
C PRO A 184 -18.50 -24.80 -0.31
N PRO A 185 -17.63 -24.00 0.33
CA PRO A 185 -17.27 -24.20 1.72
C PRO A 185 -18.52 -24.17 2.62
N PRO A 186 -18.66 -25.12 3.55
CA PRO A 186 -19.79 -25.13 4.46
C PRO A 186 -19.77 -23.92 5.42
N LYS A 187 -20.92 -23.65 6.03
CA LYS A 187 -21.01 -22.60 7.07
C LYS A 187 -20.21 -23.02 8.30
N TRP A 188 -19.55 -22.05 8.94
CA TRP A 188 -18.83 -22.24 10.22
C TRP A 188 -19.64 -23.05 11.24
N ALA A 189 -20.92 -22.70 11.45
CA ALA A 189 -21.75 -23.30 12.48
C ALA A 189 -21.91 -24.83 12.35
N THR A 190 -21.70 -25.39 11.16
CA THR A 190 -21.84 -26.82 10.90
C THR A 190 -20.52 -27.59 10.95
N HIS A 191 -19.38 -26.96 10.62
CA HIS A 191 -18.11 -27.69 10.46
C HIS A 191 -16.92 -27.11 11.22
N GLY A 192 -17.07 -25.94 11.87
CA GLY A 192 -16.04 -25.45 12.79
C GLY A 192 -14.67 -25.20 12.16
N ASN A 193 -14.61 -24.85 10.86
CA ASN A 193 -13.37 -24.75 10.07
C ASN A 193 -12.58 -26.07 9.97
N LEU A 194 -13.26 -27.21 10.10
CA LEU A 194 -12.69 -28.54 9.87
C LEU A 194 -13.12 -29.16 8.53
N ASP A 195 -13.52 -28.33 7.57
CA ASP A 195 -13.71 -28.72 6.17
C ASP A 195 -12.41 -28.56 5.38
N PHE A 196 -11.96 -29.64 4.73
CA PHE A 196 -10.68 -29.70 4.02
C PHE A 196 -10.86 -30.13 2.58
N PHE A 197 -10.18 -29.44 1.67
CA PHE A 197 -10.23 -29.68 0.23
C PHE A 197 -8.94 -30.31 -0.31
N GLY A 198 -7.90 -30.40 0.51
CA GLY A 198 -6.69 -31.17 0.19
C GLY A 198 -5.58 -30.36 -0.46
N GLY A 199 -5.72 -29.04 -0.56
CA GLY A 199 -4.63 -28.22 -1.10
C GLY A 199 -3.38 -28.21 -0.20
N ASP A 200 -2.21 -28.25 -0.82
CA ASP A 200 -0.95 -28.48 -0.11
C ASP A 200 0.26 -27.76 -0.77
N LEU A 201 1.45 -27.90 -0.17
CA LEU A 201 2.68 -27.29 -0.69
C LEU A 201 3.15 -27.92 -2.00
N ALA A 202 2.83 -29.20 -2.26
CA ALA A 202 3.18 -29.87 -3.50
C ALA A 202 2.34 -29.33 -4.66
N GLY A 203 1.06 -29.04 -4.44
CA GLY A 203 0.18 -28.40 -5.41
C GLY A 203 0.64 -26.98 -5.73
N ILE A 204 1.04 -26.21 -4.72
CA ILE A 204 1.68 -24.90 -4.95
C ILE A 204 2.93 -25.05 -5.82
N GLN A 205 3.77 -26.05 -5.55
CA GLN A 205 4.97 -26.32 -6.35
C GLN A 205 4.65 -26.70 -7.81
N GLN A 206 3.54 -27.40 -8.06
CA GLN A 206 3.11 -27.79 -9.40
C GLN A 206 2.57 -26.59 -10.21
N GLN A 207 2.01 -25.59 -9.53
CA GLN A 207 1.44 -24.39 -10.16
C GLN A 207 2.42 -23.21 -10.28
N ILE A 208 3.71 -23.42 -10.01
CA ILE A 208 4.71 -22.34 -10.13
C ILE A 208 4.72 -21.76 -11.54
N CYS A 209 4.70 -22.59 -12.58
CA CYS A 209 4.69 -22.10 -13.96
C CYS A 209 3.48 -21.20 -14.25
N TYR A 210 2.29 -21.58 -13.76
CA TYR A 210 1.08 -20.75 -13.88
C TYR A 210 1.26 -19.38 -13.21
N LEU A 211 1.83 -19.34 -12.00
CA LEU A 211 2.08 -18.10 -11.26
C LEU A 211 3.09 -17.21 -12.00
N GLN A 212 4.13 -17.82 -12.59
CA GLN A 212 5.13 -17.12 -13.40
C GLN A 212 4.52 -16.55 -14.69
N GLU A 213 3.70 -17.32 -15.40
CA GLU A 213 2.97 -16.86 -16.59
C GLU A 213 2.02 -15.69 -16.29
N LEU A 214 1.46 -15.65 -15.08
CA LEU A 214 0.64 -14.53 -14.60
C LEU A 214 1.48 -13.25 -14.31
N GLY A 215 2.81 -13.38 -14.18
CA GLY A 215 3.71 -12.29 -13.81
C GLY A 215 3.86 -12.07 -12.30
N VAL A 216 3.35 -12.99 -11.48
CA VAL A 216 3.58 -13.00 -10.03
C VAL A 216 5.05 -13.25 -9.77
N ASN A 217 5.65 -12.58 -8.79
CA ASN A 217 7.05 -12.80 -8.39
C ASN A 217 7.30 -12.79 -6.87
N ALA A 218 6.21 -12.84 -6.09
CA ALA A 218 6.23 -13.01 -4.65
C ALA A 218 5.00 -13.79 -4.19
N LEU A 219 5.18 -14.74 -3.26
CA LEU A 219 4.06 -15.47 -2.65
C LEU A 219 3.83 -15.07 -1.20
N TYR A 220 2.57 -14.86 -0.85
CA TYR A 220 2.14 -14.72 0.54
C TYR A 220 1.24 -15.89 0.90
N LEU A 221 1.73 -16.79 1.77
CA LEU A 221 0.94 -17.93 2.22
C LEU A 221 0.18 -17.56 3.49
N ASN A 222 -1.11 -17.93 3.54
CA ASN A 222 -1.79 -18.11 4.82
C ASN A 222 -1.07 -19.19 5.67
N PRO A 223 -1.32 -19.29 6.98
CA PRO A 223 -0.53 -20.14 7.87
C PRO A 223 -0.38 -21.59 7.40
N ILE A 224 0.85 -22.10 7.47
CA ILE A 224 1.23 -23.45 7.01
C ILE A 224 1.73 -24.36 8.12
N PHE A 225 1.83 -23.83 9.35
CA PHE A 225 2.33 -24.57 10.50
C PHE A 225 1.26 -25.51 11.07
N GLU A 226 1.70 -26.51 11.83
CA GLU A 226 0.83 -27.54 12.40
C GLU A 226 -0.28 -26.92 13.23
N ALA A 227 -1.52 -27.16 12.81
CA ALA A 227 -2.73 -26.63 13.42
C ALA A 227 -3.95 -27.49 13.05
N ARG A 228 -5.02 -27.41 13.85
CA ARG A 228 -6.18 -28.29 13.67
C ARG A 228 -7.20 -27.76 12.67
N SER A 229 -7.35 -26.45 12.53
CA SER A 229 -8.28 -25.87 11.56
C SER A 229 -7.75 -25.91 10.12
N ASN A 230 -8.62 -25.66 9.15
CA ASN A 230 -8.25 -25.47 7.74
C ASN A 230 -7.47 -24.17 7.48
N HIS A 231 -7.66 -23.13 8.30
CA HIS A 231 -6.98 -21.83 8.16
C HIS A 231 -5.68 -21.73 8.95
N LYS A 232 -5.48 -22.63 9.93
CA LYS A 232 -4.24 -22.81 10.70
C LYS A 232 -3.74 -21.59 11.49
N TYR A 233 -4.64 -20.66 11.82
CA TYR A 233 -4.36 -19.52 12.72
C TYR A 233 -4.42 -19.90 14.21
N ASP A 234 -4.69 -21.17 14.51
CA ASP A 234 -4.68 -21.81 15.81
C ASP A 234 -3.49 -22.79 15.94
N PRO A 235 -2.24 -22.28 15.86
CA PRO A 235 -1.05 -23.12 15.76
C PRO A 235 -0.86 -23.96 17.01
N VAL A 236 -0.54 -25.23 16.77
CA VAL A 236 -0.10 -26.19 17.78
C VAL A 236 1.42 -26.18 17.88
N ASP A 237 2.13 -26.10 16.75
CA ASP A 237 3.59 -26.04 16.70
C ASP A 237 4.08 -25.18 15.52
N TYR A 238 4.71 -24.04 15.84
CA TYR A 238 5.30 -23.12 14.84
C TYR A 238 6.56 -23.67 14.17
N PHE A 239 7.21 -24.69 14.74
CA PHE A 239 8.45 -25.25 14.20
C PHE A 239 8.20 -26.37 13.19
N LYS A 240 6.94 -26.74 12.95
CA LYS A 240 6.57 -27.87 12.11
C LYS A 240 5.52 -27.47 11.08
N ILE A 241 5.79 -27.78 9.82
CA ILE A 241 4.79 -27.71 8.75
C ILE A 241 3.69 -28.73 9.03
N ASP A 242 2.44 -28.32 8.82
CA ASP A 242 1.31 -29.21 8.98
C ASP A 242 1.46 -30.46 8.11
N ALA A 243 1.23 -31.63 8.70
CA ALA A 243 1.45 -32.91 8.03
C ALA A 243 0.60 -33.07 6.76
N HIS A 244 -0.56 -32.40 6.69
CA HIS A 244 -1.47 -32.40 5.55
C HIS A 244 -1.03 -31.42 4.44
N PHE A 245 -0.21 -30.42 4.77
CA PHE A 245 0.39 -29.53 3.76
C PHE A 245 1.75 -30.02 3.27
N GLY A 246 2.46 -30.85 4.06
CA GLY A 246 3.71 -31.46 3.63
C GLY A 246 4.68 -31.72 4.77
N THR A 247 5.91 -31.21 4.63
CA THR A 247 7.01 -31.36 5.61
C THR A 247 7.90 -30.11 5.56
N ASN A 248 8.69 -29.87 6.62
CA ASN A 248 9.69 -28.79 6.63
C ASN A 248 10.67 -28.92 5.45
N ALA A 249 11.10 -30.13 5.11
CA ALA A 249 11.96 -30.39 3.95
C ALA A 249 11.25 -30.09 2.62
N GLY A 250 9.94 -30.36 2.54
CA GLY A 250 9.11 -29.99 1.39
C GLY A 250 9.01 -28.47 1.23
N PHE A 251 8.75 -27.75 2.32
CA PHE A 251 8.72 -26.29 2.31
C PHE A 251 10.08 -25.68 1.93
N ALA A 252 11.18 -26.20 2.47
CA ALA A 252 12.52 -25.75 2.09
C ALA A 252 12.82 -25.96 0.59
N ARG A 253 12.32 -27.06 -0.01
CA ARG A 253 12.43 -27.28 -1.46
C ARG A 253 11.59 -26.29 -2.27
N LEU A 254 10.39 -25.97 -1.80
CA LEU A 254 9.53 -24.96 -2.43
C LEU A 254 10.25 -23.60 -2.46
N ILE A 255 10.80 -23.16 -1.32
CA ILE A 255 11.58 -21.92 -1.22
C ILE A 255 12.78 -21.97 -2.15
N TYR A 256 13.60 -23.03 -2.10
CA TYR A 256 14.80 -23.13 -2.93
C TYR A 256 14.49 -23.06 -4.44
N ARG A 257 13.38 -23.67 -4.87
CA ARG A 257 12.92 -23.61 -6.27
C ARG A 257 12.40 -22.22 -6.65
N TYR A 258 11.88 -21.48 -5.69
CA TYR A 258 11.45 -20.08 -5.85
C TYR A 258 12.63 -19.09 -5.84
N SER A 259 13.73 -19.39 -5.15
CA SER A 259 14.84 -18.45 -4.95
C SER A 259 15.99 -18.53 -5.98
N LEU A 260 15.85 -19.30 -7.08
CA LEU A 260 16.86 -19.42 -8.15
C LEU A 260 16.52 -18.54 -9.38
N PRO A 261 17.51 -18.14 -10.20
CA PRO A 261 17.91 -16.73 -10.32
C PRO A 261 17.17 -15.97 -11.41
N GLU A 262 15.89 -15.64 -11.23
CA GLU A 262 15.21 -14.57 -11.99
C GLU A 262 14.16 -13.83 -11.13
N GLY A 263 14.57 -13.35 -9.95
CA GLY A 263 13.79 -12.34 -9.22
C GLY A 263 12.47 -12.85 -8.64
N PHE A 264 12.47 -13.99 -7.96
CA PHE A 264 11.34 -14.48 -7.15
C PHE A 264 11.78 -14.60 -5.68
N VAL A 265 10.93 -14.11 -4.75
CA VAL A 265 11.13 -14.17 -3.30
C VAL A 265 9.90 -14.78 -2.64
#